data_AF-L0NNB4-F1
#
_entry.id   AF-L0NNB4-F1
#
_cell.length_a   1.000
_cell.length_b   1.000
_cell.length_c   1.000
_cell.angle_alpha   90.00
_cell.angle_beta   90.00
_cell.angle_gamma   90.00
#
_symmetry.space_group_name_H-M   'P 1'
#
loop_
_entity.id
_entity.type
_entity.pdbx_description
1 polymer ?
#
loop_
_entity_poly.entity_id
_entity_poly.type
_entity_poly.pdbx_seq_one_letter_code
_entity_poly.pdbx_strand_id
1 'polypeptide(L)' 'MNVVEVDKGLHEDVVNFLTAVAHDATIEDYAVELAEEFELDEYEAMNMAYREYNGDVSIQNYIIWAREIIRKHRLEPE' A
#
# COMPACT_ATOMS: atom_id res chain seq x y z
N MET A 1 0.93 -33.72 17.45
CA MET A 1 0.40 -32.34 17.34
C MET A 1 1.36 -31.62 16.41
N ASN A 2 0.98 -31.36 15.16
CA ASN A 2 1.85 -30.61 14.26
C ASN A 2 1.85 -29.16 14.74
N VAL A 3 2.94 -28.75 15.36
CA VAL A 3 3.21 -27.33 15.55
C VAL A 3 3.48 -26.79 14.17
N VAL A 4 2.54 -26.00 13.63
CA VAL A 4 2.83 -25.16 12.47
C VAL A 4 3.88 -24.19 12.97
N GLU A 5 5.15 -24.46 12.67
CA GLU A 5 6.19 -23.43 12.81
C GLU A 5 5.76 -22.30 11.89
N VAL A 6 5.24 -21.23 12.50
CA VAL A 6 4.99 -19.99 11.78
C VAL A 6 6.35 -19.53 11.30
N ASP A 7 6.56 -19.56 9.98
CA ASP A 7 7.73 -18.99 9.34
C ASP A 7 7.84 -17.54 9.83
N LYS A 8 8.82 -17.27 10.73
CA LYS A 8 9.00 -15.95 11.34
C LYS A 8 9.26 -14.89 10.28
N GLY A 9 9.85 -15.27 9.14
CA GLY A 9 10.05 -14.38 8.00
C GLY A 9 8.74 -13.98 7.33
N LEU A 10 7.77 -14.90 7.23
CA LEU A 10 6.45 -14.59 6.67
C LEU A 10 5.72 -13.54 7.52
N HIS A 11 5.78 -13.69 8.85
CA HIS A 11 5.12 -12.74 9.75
C HIS A 11 5.69 -11.32 9.61
N GLU A 12 7.01 -11.19 9.59
CA GLU A 12 7.71 -9.91 9.45
C GLU A 12 7.39 -9.25 8.10
N ASP A 13 7.45 -10.00 7.00
CA ASP A 13 7.16 -9.50 5.66
C ASP A 13 5.69 -9.04 5.52
N VAL A 14 4.75 -9.77 6.11
CA VAL A 14 3.32 -9.38 6.11
C VAL A 14 3.09 -8.12 6.94
N VAL A 15 3.73 -7.99 8.10
CA VAL A 15 3.63 -6.77 8.92
C VAL A 15 4.18 -5.56 8.17
N ASN A 16 5.33 -5.71 7.50
CA ASN A 16 5.93 -4.65 6.71
C ASN A 16 5.02 -4.23 5.53
N PHE A 17 4.44 -5.20 4.82
CA PHE A 17 3.48 -4.94 3.75
C PHE A 17 2.25 -4.16 4.23
N LEU A 18 1.60 -4.61 5.30
CA LEU A 18 0.41 -3.94 5.85
C LEU A 18 0.74 -2.55 6.38
N THR A 19 1.92 -2.37 6.96
CA THR A 19 2.40 -1.05 7.42
C THR A 19 2.58 -0.11 6.24
N ALA A 20 3.17 -0.57 5.13
CA ALA A 20 3.32 0.24 3.93
C ALA A 20 1.97 0.66 3.34
N VAL A 21 1.02 -0.29 3.22
CA VAL A 21 -0.36 0.02 2.75
C VAL A 21 -1.06 1.03 3.66
N ALA A 22 -0.85 0.93 4.97
CA ALA A 22 -1.49 1.82 5.95
C ALA A 22 -0.85 3.22 6.04
N HIS A 23 0.40 3.39 5.59
CA HIS A 23 1.11 4.67 5.58
C HIS A 23 1.15 5.33 4.20
N ASP A 24 0.56 4.69 3.18
CA ASP A 24 0.44 5.31 1.88
C ASP A 24 -0.56 6.46 1.99
N ALA A 25 -0.13 7.65 1.55
CA ALA A 25 -0.96 8.84 1.60
C ALA A 25 -2.26 8.56 0.83
N THR A 26 -3.40 8.86 1.44
CA THR A 26 -4.66 8.74 0.72
C THR A 26 -4.78 9.86 -0.31
N ILE A 27 -5.75 9.75 -1.19
CA ILE A 27 -6.00 10.83 -2.15
C ILE A 27 -6.50 12.09 -1.45
N GLU A 28 -7.19 11.93 -0.32
CA GLU A 28 -7.59 13.03 0.56
C GLU A 28 -6.37 13.68 1.23
N ASP A 29 -5.38 12.91 1.69
CA ASP A 29 -4.14 13.47 2.24
C ASP A 29 -3.40 14.31 1.18
N TYR A 30 -3.31 13.80 -0.04
CA TYR A 30 -2.72 14.54 -1.17
C TYR A 30 -3.52 15.80 -1.52
N ALA A 31 -4.85 15.75 -1.44
CA ALA A 31 -5.68 16.92 -1.66
C ALA A 31 -5.47 18.00 -0.59
N VAL A 32 -5.24 17.63 0.67
CA VAL A 32 -4.92 18.60 1.73
C VAL A 32 -3.60 19.31 1.43
N GLU A 33 -2.57 18.58 1.01
CA GLU A 33 -1.29 19.19 0.62
C GLU A 33 -1.45 20.17 -0.56
N LEU A 34 -2.22 19.79 -1.59
CA LEU A 34 -2.51 20.66 -2.74
C LEU A 34 -3.32 21.90 -2.36
N ALA A 35 -4.26 21.78 -1.42
CA ALA A 35 -5.03 22.92 -0.93
C ALA A 35 -4.13 23.95 -0.25
N GLU A 36 -3.17 23.50 0.56
CA GLU A 36 -2.20 24.36 1.23
C GLU A 36 -1.17 24.97 0.27
N GLU A 37 -0.65 24.20 -0.69
CA GLU A 37 0.38 24.66 -1.64
C GLU A 37 -0.17 25.69 -2.64
N PHE A 38 -1.39 25.50 -3.12
CA PHE A 38 -1.96 26.29 -4.21
C PHE A 38 -3.08 27.24 -3.77
N GLU A 39 -3.33 27.36 -2.45
CA GLU A 39 -4.43 28.15 -1.87
C GLU A 39 -5.81 27.81 -2.50
N LEU A 40 -6.03 26.52 -2.79
CA LEU A 40 -7.27 26.03 -3.42
C LEU A 40 -8.36 25.80 -2.37
N ASP A 41 -9.61 25.86 -2.82
CA ASP A 41 -10.71 25.33 -2.00
C ASP A 41 -10.72 23.79 -1.98
N GLU A 42 -11.43 23.20 -1.02
CA GLU A 42 -11.51 21.74 -0.83
C GLU A 42 -11.99 20.99 -2.09
N TYR A 43 -12.90 21.59 -2.85
CA TYR A 43 -13.45 20.99 -4.06
C TYR A 43 -12.47 21.03 -5.23
N GLU A 44 -11.74 22.13 -5.38
CA GLU A 44 -10.69 22.30 -6.39
C GLU A 44 -9.50 21.39 -6.11
N ALA A 45 -9.05 21.31 -4.85
CA ALA A 45 -7.95 20.46 -4.43
C ALA A 45 -8.26 18.97 -4.62
N MET A 46 -9.45 18.51 -4.23
CA MET A 46 -9.87 17.12 -4.48
C MET A 46 -9.95 16.78 -5.97
N ASN A 47 -10.47 17.69 -6.81
CA ASN A 47 -10.50 17.47 -8.26
C ASN A 47 -9.10 17.42 -8.88
N MET A 48 -8.17 18.23 -8.38
CA MET A 48 -6.78 18.19 -8.79
C MET A 48 -6.11 16.89 -8.34
N ALA A 49 -6.32 16.48 -7.09
CA ALA A 49 -5.87 15.20 -6.57
C ALA A 49 -6.39 14.03 -7.40
N TYR A 50 -7.67 13.95 -7.74
CA TYR A 50 -8.19 12.87 -8.63
C TYR A 50 -7.59 12.85 -10.04
N ARG A 51 -7.11 13.99 -10.56
CA ARG A 51 -6.46 14.05 -11.88
C ARG A 51 -4.99 13.68 -11.83
N GLU A 52 -4.30 14.01 -10.73
CA GLU A 52 -2.85 13.89 -10.62
C GLU A 52 -2.40 12.69 -9.78
N TYR A 53 -3.24 12.23 -8.87
CA TYR A 53 -2.99 11.09 -8.02
C TYR A 53 -3.02 9.81 -8.85
N ASN A 54 -1.83 9.27 -9.11
CA ASN A 54 -1.64 8.09 -9.92
C ASN A 54 -1.84 6.81 -9.09
N GLY A 55 -3.00 6.67 -8.45
CA GLY A 55 -3.34 5.57 -7.54
C GLY A 55 -3.33 4.18 -8.19
N ASP A 56 -3.41 4.11 -9.52
CA ASP A 56 -3.27 2.85 -10.26
C ASP A 56 -1.86 2.25 -10.14
N VAL A 57 -0.83 3.09 -9.99
CA VAL A 57 0.56 2.63 -9.85
C VAL A 57 0.81 2.04 -8.46
N SER A 58 0.26 2.64 -7.39
CA SER A 58 0.43 2.14 -6.02
C SER A 58 -0.27 0.79 -5.82
N ILE A 59 -1.50 0.62 -6.31
CA ILE A 59 -2.24 -0.66 -6.23
C ILE A 59 -1.50 -1.78 -6.96
N GLN A 60 -0.97 -1.53 -8.16
CA GLN A 60 -0.21 -2.56 -8.89
C GLN A 60 1.07 -2.96 -8.15
N ASN A 61 1.77 -2.00 -7.53
CA ASN A 61 2.95 -2.28 -6.72
C ASN A 61 2.61 -3.15 -5.50
N TYR A 62 1.47 -2.92 -4.83
CA TYR A 62 1.02 -3.76 -3.72
C TYR A 62 0.71 -5.19 -4.16
N ILE A 63 0.07 -5.37 -5.32
CA ILE A 63 -0.23 -6.69 -5.86
C ILE A 63 1.07 -7.44 -6.18
N ILE A 64 2.07 -6.76 -6.76
CA ILE A 64 3.38 -7.36 -7.04
C ILE A 64 4.07 -7.78 -5.74
N TRP A 65 4.10 -6.89 -4.74
CA TRP A 65 4.73 -7.20 -3.45
C TRP A 65 4.04 -8.38 -2.74
N ALA A 66 2.70 -8.41 -2.71
CA ALA A 66 1.97 -9.53 -2.14
C ALA A 66 2.30 -10.86 -2.83
N ARG A 67 2.45 -10.86 -4.17
CA ARG A 67 2.89 -12.05 -4.92
C ARG A 67 4.31 -12.48 -4.57
N GLU A 68 5.22 -11.54 -4.36
CA GLU A 68 6.59 -11.84 -3.95
C GLU A 68 6.67 -12.44 -2.55
N ILE A 69 5.86 -11.95 -1.60
CA ILE A 69 5.74 -12.56 -0.26
C ILE A 69 5.26 -14.01 -0.38
N ILE A 70 4.20 -14.24 -1.16
CA ILE A 70 3.68 -15.59 -1.42
C ILE A 70 4.73 -16.48 -2.08
N ARG A 71 5.51 -15.97 -3.04
CA ARG A 71 6.58 -16.71 -3.71
C ARG A 71 7.72 -17.06 -2.76
N LYS A 72 8.15 -16.11 -1.94
CA LYS A 72 9.24 -16.27 -0.97
C LYS A 72 8.90 -17.28 0.12
N HIS A 73 7.65 -17.32 0.56
CA HIS A 73 7.18 -18.15 1.67
C HIS A 73 6.30 -19.33 1.24
N ARG A 74 6.23 -19.61 -0.08
CA ARG A 74 5.54 -20.80 -0.56
C ARG A 74 6.31 -22.02 -0.09
N LEU A 75 5.72 -22.74 0.87
CA LEU A 75 5.96 -24.16 1.06
C LEU A 75 5.54 -24.84 -0.25
N GLU A 76 6.50 -25.22 -1.10
CA GLU A 76 6.18 -26.08 -2.24
C GLU A 76 5.60 -27.40 -1.67
N PRO A 77 4.41 -27.83 -2.12
CA PRO A 77 3.97 -29.18 -1.81
C PRO A 77 4.84 -30.15 -2.60
N GLU A 78 5.60 -30.98 -1.89
CA GLU A 78 6.24 -32.19 -2.46
C GLU A 78 5.21 -33.10 -3.15
#